data_AF-A0A2V6GDQ7-F1
#
_entry.id   AF-A0A2V6GDQ7-F1
#
_cell.length_a   1.000
_cell.length_b   1.000
_cell.length_c   1.000
_cell.angle_alpha   90.00
_cell.angle_beta   90.00
_cell.angle_gamma   90.00
#
_symmetry.space_group_name_H-M   'P 1'
#
loop_
_entity.id
_entity.type
_entity.pdbx_description
1 polymer ?
#
loop_
_entity_poly.entity_id
_entity_poly.type
_entity_poly.pdbx_seq_one_letter_code
_entity_poly.pdbx_strand_id
1 'polypeptide(L)'
;MTSPDASHRRRSVGDWVEKFFWNLQDIYHELKPCRFPFIVAIIGALIFLHVEQGREVLRALAESGVCTGTTSGVRLGLFAFGLVLWSLASWYSARVLLYFDFPKTHVWHPERTGIWQRVHVLLPRHVPRILGVAPMFIIGWSFLSVRGSYEHDVPPRLLEFGWLAIGSGILLYFLFALRRRWLERGAQYDAGFAKTGEQISDSADRKKIRRLIEMECDSLIALATMAASSVALALMFVFDPVFFAGAFGTGAVLMFAAASWVFWGSALVYVGSWKHIPVLTFFALWIAVCSFGNDNHDLRVLKREAFQRPTLRQALVDWNSNIT
;
A
#
# COMPACT_ATOMS: atom_id res chain seq x y z
N MET A 1 -54.76 -6.13 -27.78
CA MET A 1 -54.31 -5.09 -26.83
C MET A 1 -53.11 -5.61 -26.07
N THR A 2 -51.90 -5.38 -26.58
CA THR A 2 -50.64 -5.68 -25.91
C THR A 2 -50.24 -4.48 -25.07
N SER A 3 -50.05 -4.70 -23.76
CA SER A 3 -49.74 -3.66 -22.76
C SER A 3 -48.53 -2.79 -23.17
N PRO A 4 -48.69 -1.45 -23.28
CA PRO A 4 -47.60 -0.51 -23.56
C PRO A 4 -46.50 -0.48 -22.48
N ASP A 5 -46.77 -1.01 -21.29
CA ASP A 5 -46.02 -0.78 -20.06
C ASP A 5 -44.69 -1.57 -19.98
N ALA A 6 -44.60 -2.73 -20.65
CA ALA A 6 -43.40 -3.56 -20.62
C ALA A 6 -42.22 -2.97 -21.44
N SER A 7 -42.52 -2.18 -22.47
CA SER A 7 -41.50 -1.59 -23.35
C SER A 7 -40.82 -0.36 -22.75
N HIS A 8 -41.59 0.48 -22.05
CA HIS A 8 -41.08 1.65 -21.33
C HIS A 8 -40.23 1.24 -20.11
N ARG A 9 -40.68 0.23 -19.35
CA ARG A 9 -39.94 -0.26 -18.18
C ARG A 9 -38.62 -0.94 -18.56
N ARG A 10 -38.56 -1.67 -19.68
CA ARG A 10 -37.30 -2.25 -20.19
C ARG A 10 -36.30 -1.20 -20.68
N ARG A 11 -36.77 -0.12 -21.33
CA ARG A 11 -35.91 1.01 -21.74
C ARG A 11 -35.33 1.73 -20.52
N SER A 12 -36.16 2.00 -19.51
CA SER A 12 -35.72 2.64 -18.26
C SER A 12 -34.64 1.86 -17.49
N VAL A 13 -34.73 0.52 -17.44
CA VAL A 13 -33.71 -0.30 -16.77
C VAL A 13 -32.42 -0.36 -17.58
N GLY A 14 -32.51 -0.45 -18.91
CA GLY A 14 -31.34 -0.40 -19.80
C GLY A 14 -30.55 0.90 -19.65
N ASP A 15 -31.24 2.04 -19.66
CA ASP A 15 -30.63 3.36 -19.50
C ASP A 15 -29.97 3.53 -18.13
N TRP A 16 -30.54 2.93 -17.07
CA TRP A 16 -29.96 2.98 -15.74
C TRP A 16 -28.68 2.15 -15.63
N VAL A 17 -28.69 0.93 -16.18
CA VAL A 17 -27.51 0.04 -16.21
C VAL A 17 -26.40 0.68 -17.03
N GLU A 18 -26.72 1.23 -18.19
CA GLU A 18 -25.76 1.93 -19.04
C GLU A 18 -25.15 3.12 -18.29
N LYS A 19 -25.96 4.00 -17.69
CA LYS A 19 -25.47 5.12 -16.86
C LYS A 19 -24.60 4.64 -15.70
N PHE A 20 -24.95 3.53 -15.05
CA PHE A 20 -24.14 2.94 -13.98
C PHE A 20 -22.75 2.53 -14.49
N PHE A 21 -22.67 1.81 -15.60
CA PHE A 21 -21.40 1.39 -16.20
C PHE A 21 -20.53 2.58 -16.62
N TRP A 22 -21.13 3.61 -17.24
CA TRP A 22 -20.40 4.82 -17.62
C TRP A 22 -19.82 5.56 -16.40
N ASN A 23 -20.59 5.68 -15.31
CA ASN A 23 -20.10 6.29 -14.07
C ASN A 23 -18.98 5.46 -13.42
N LEU A 24 -19.09 4.13 -13.44
CA LEU A 24 -18.04 3.25 -12.93
C LEU A 24 -16.76 3.38 -13.76
N GLN A 25 -16.89 3.50 -15.09
CA GLN A 25 -15.78 3.75 -15.98
C GLN A 25 -15.14 5.12 -15.70
N ASP A 26 -15.92 6.18 -15.48
CA ASP A 26 -15.39 7.51 -15.14
C ASP A 26 -14.59 7.48 -13.83
N ILE A 27 -15.12 6.81 -12.79
CA ILE A 27 -14.39 6.58 -11.52
C ILE A 27 -13.09 5.81 -11.75
N TYR A 28 -13.13 4.75 -12.55
CA TYR A 28 -11.91 4.00 -12.88
C TYR A 28 -10.86 4.88 -13.54
N HIS A 29 -11.25 5.77 -14.47
CA HIS A 29 -10.33 6.69 -15.14
C HIS A 29 -9.75 7.73 -14.18
N GLU A 30 -10.54 8.24 -13.23
CA GLU A 30 -10.07 9.14 -12.17
C GLU A 30 -9.09 8.45 -11.21
N LEU A 31 -9.30 7.17 -10.90
CA LEU A 31 -8.46 6.39 -9.98
C LEU A 31 -7.28 5.70 -10.64
N LYS A 32 -7.28 5.59 -11.97
CA LYS A 32 -6.25 4.91 -12.74
C LYS A 32 -4.82 5.36 -12.40
N PRO A 33 -4.54 6.65 -12.13
CA PRO A 33 -3.22 7.06 -11.66
C PRO A 33 -2.80 6.37 -10.36
N CYS A 34 -3.72 6.19 -9.41
CA CYS A 34 -3.49 5.59 -8.09
C CYS A 34 -3.45 4.05 -8.09
N ARG A 35 -3.47 3.40 -9.26
CA ARG A 35 -3.52 1.93 -9.37
C ARG A 35 -2.42 1.20 -8.61
N PHE A 36 -1.22 1.77 -8.52
CA PHE A 36 -0.08 1.07 -7.91
C PHE A 36 -0.23 0.92 -6.38
N PRO A 37 -0.57 1.97 -5.61
CA PRO A 37 -1.01 1.82 -4.22
C PRO A 37 -2.11 0.76 -4.01
N PHE A 38 -3.12 0.69 -4.89
CA PHE A 38 -4.16 -0.35 -4.81
C PHE A 38 -3.57 -1.75 -5.00
N ILE A 39 -2.71 -1.94 -6.01
CA ILE A 39 -2.06 -3.23 -6.27
C ILE A 39 -1.24 -3.68 -5.06
N VAL A 40 -0.41 -2.80 -4.48
CA VAL A 40 0.41 -3.16 -3.31
C VAL A 40 -0.45 -3.45 -2.08
N ALA A 41 -1.53 -2.69 -1.86
CA ALA A 41 -2.48 -2.98 -0.77
C ALA A 41 -3.13 -4.36 -0.94
N ILE A 42 -3.57 -4.70 -2.16
CA ILE A 42 -4.17 -6.02 -2.46
C ILE A 42 -3.14 -7.14 -2.26
N ILE A 43 -1.93 -6.99 -2.81
CA ILE A 43 -0.85 -7.97 -2.65
C ILE A 43 -0.52 -8.15 -1.17
N GLY A 44 -0.38 -7.06 -0.41
CA GLY A 44 -0.14 -7.11 1.03
C GLY A 44 -1.26 -7.83 1.77
N ALA A 45 -2.53 -7.54 1.45
CA ALA A 45 -3.67 -8.24 2.05
C ALA A 45 -3.66 -9.73 1.74
N LEU A 46 -3.37 -10.13 0.50
CA LEU A 46 -3.27 -11.54 0.12
C LEU A 46 -2.13 -12.24 0.88
N ILE A 47 -0.95 -11.63 0.92
CA ILE A 47 0.22 -12.20 1.60
C ILE A 47 -0.07 -12.41 3.10
N PHE A 48 -0.54 -11.37 3.80
CA PHE A 48 -0.67 -11.46 5.26
C PHE A 48 -1.93 -12.21 5.73
N LEU A 49 -3.00 -12.30 4.91
CA LEU A 49 -4.21 -13.03 5.27
C LEU A 49 -4.22 -14.48 4.80
N HIS A 50 -3.65 -14.76 3.62
CA HIS A 50 -3.81 -16.06 2.95
C HIS A 50 -2.51 -16.84 2.75
N VAL A 51 -1.34 -16.19 2.76
CA VAL A 51 -0.06 -16.89 2.56
C VAL A 51 0.55 -17.26 3.90
N GLU A 52 0.89 -18.54 4.07
CA GLU A 52 1.40 -19.07 5.34
C GLU A 52 2.68 -18.34 5.79
N GLN A 53 3.60 -18.07 4.85
CA GLN A 53 4.82 -17.31 5.13
C GLN A 53 4.55 -15.89 5.66
N GLY A 54 3.49 -15.23 5.18
CA GLY A 54 3.08 -13.92 5.69
C GLY A 54 2.52 -14.01 7.11
N ARG A 55 1.77 -15.07 7.41
CA ARG A 55 1.21 -15.34 8.74
C ARG A 55 2.30 -15.71 9.75
N GLU A 56 3.29 -16.51 9.35
CA GLU A 56 4.47 -16.85 10.17
C GLU A 56 5.24 -15.62 10.61
N VAL A 57 5.41 -14.62 9.74
CA VAL A 57 6.05 -13.34 10.09
C VAL A 57 5.28 -12.64 11.22
N LEU A 58 3.94 -12.65 11.20
CA LEU A 58 3.11 -12.03 12.24
C LEU A 58 3.17 -12.81 13.55
N ARG A 59 3.16 -14.16 13.50
CA ARG A 59 3.35 -15.01 14.68
C ARG A 59 4.70 -14.75 15.33
N ALA A 60 5.77 -14.75 14.53
CA ALA A 60 7.14 -14.52 14.99
C ALA A 60 7.36 -13.14 15.60
N LEU A 61 6.54 -12.14 15.27
CA LEU A 61 6.55 -10.81 15.91
C LEU A 61 5.84 -10.80 17.27
N ALA A 62 4.84 -11.66 17.47
CA ALA A 62 4.00 -11.68 18.66
C ALA A 62 4.42 -12.72 19.71
N GLU A 63 5.06 -13.82 19.29
CA GLU A 63 5.59 -14.85 20.17
C GLU A 63 6.80 -14.31 20.94
N SER A 64 6.76 -14.43 22.27
CA SER A 64 7.85 -13.98 23.14
C SER A 64 8.80 -15.14 23.37
N GLY A 65 10.04 -15.10 22.86
CA GLY A 65 11.00 -16.19 23.05
C GLY A 65 12.43 -15.74 23.27
N VAL A 66 13.07 -16.27 24.32
CA VAL A 66 14.54 -16.24 24.52
C VAL A 66 15.23 -17.17 23.51
N CYS A 67 14.54 -18.21 23.04
CA CYS A 67 15.04 -19.20 22.08
C CYS A 67 14.79 -18.83 20.60
N THR A 68 13.96 -17.82 20.34
CA THR A 68 13.77 -17.24 19.02
C THR A 68 14.27 -15.80 19.11
N GLY A 69 15.52 -15.54 18.71
CA GLY A 69 16.14 -14.20 18.71
C GLY A 69 15.47 -13.20 17.74
N THR A 70 14.17 -13.33 17.50
CA THR A 70 13.34 -12.69 16.49
C THR A 70 12.50 -11.53 17.04
N THR A 71 12.11 -11.53 18.31
CA THR A 71 11.38 -10.42 18.95
C THR A 71 12.28 -9.48 19.74
N SER A 72 13.29 -8.90 19.07
CA SER A 72 13.97 -7.71 19.59
C SER A 72 13.04 -6.51 19.46
N GLY A 73 12.93 -5.68 20.52
CA GLY A 73 12.16 -4.42 20.46
C GLY A 73 12.57 -3.52 19.29
N VAL A 74 13.83 -3.62 18.84
CA VAL A 74 14.33 -2.91 17.64
C VAL A 74 13.64 -3.42 16.38
N ARG A 75 13.50 -4.73 16.19
CA ARG A 75 12.84 -5.30 15.00
C ARG A 75 11.35 -4.98 14.97
N LEU A 76 10.68 -4.99 16.13
CA LEU A 76 9.30 -4.54 16.25
C LEU A 76 9.17 -3.04 15.92
N GLY A 77 10.09 -2.22 16.41
CA GLY A 77 10.16 -0.79 16.07
C GLY A 77 10.38 -0.56 14.59
N LEU A 78 11.28 -1.31 13.94
CA LEU A 78 11.51 -1.25 12.50
C LEU A 78 10.30 -1.72 11.69
N PHE A 79 9.60 -2.76 12.15
CA PHE A 79 8.34 -3.21 11.54
C PHE A 79 7.28 -2.11 11.59
N ALA A 80 7.06 -1.53 12.77
CA ALA A 80 6.10 -0.44 12.95
C ALA A 80 6.47 0.80 12.13
N PHE A 81 7.76 1.15 12.09
CA PHE A 81 8.27 2.26 11.29
C PHE A 81 8.08 2.02 9.79
N GLY A 82 8.42 0.83 9.29
CA GLY A 82 8.18 0.44 7.91
C GLY A 82 6.69 0.48 7.55
N LEU A 83 5.81 0.05 8.47
CA LEU A 83 4.36 0.10 8.27
C LEU A 83 3.85 1.55 8.16
N VAL A 84 4.36 2.46 9.01
CA VAL A 84 4.08 3.89 8.90
C VAL A 84 4.59 4.45 7.57
N LEU A 85 5.79 4.08 7.13
CA LEU A 85 6.32 4.51 5.82
C LEU A 85 5.47 4.00 4.66
N TRP A 86 4.99 2.76 4.70
CA TRP A 86 4.10 2.21 3.68
C TRP A 86 2.78 2.98 3.63
N SER A 87 2.20 3.30 4.79
CA SER A 87 1.03 4.16 4.92
C SER A 87 1.25 5.57 4.35
N LEU A 88 2.36 6.21 4.72
CA LEU A 88 2.71 7.55 4.24
C LEU A 88 2.97 7.57 2.74
N ALA A 89 3.68 6.56 2.21
CA ALA A 89 3.93 6.44 0.78
C ALA A 89 2.63 6.26 0.00
N SER A 90 1.73 5.38 0.47
CA SER A 90 0.43 5.14 -0.15
C SER A 90 -0.44 6.40 -0.16
N TRP A 91 -0.47 7.12 0.97
CA TRP A 91 -1.19 8.39 1.09
C TRP A 91 -0.62 9.46 0.17
N TYR A 92 0.68 9.70 0.24
CA TYR A 92 1.33 10.84 -0.40
C TYR A 92 1.44 10.64 -1.91
N SER A 93 1.84 9.46 -2.37
CA SER A 93 1.88 9.16 -3.81
C SER A 93 0.49 9.24 -4.45
N ALA A 94 -0.56 8.72 -3.79
CA ALA A 94 -1.93 8.84 -4.29
C ALA A 94 -2.39 10.31 -4.35
N ARG A 95 -2.08 11.11 -3.33
CA ARG A 95 -2.39 12.54 -3.30
C ARG A 95 -1.71 13.28 -4.46
N VAL A 96 -0.40 13.08 -4.64
CA VAL A 96 0.39 13.76 -5.67
C VAL A 96 -0.11 13.38 -7.06
N LEU A 97 -0.36 12.08 -7.32
CA LEU A 97 -0.86 11.62 -8.61
C LEU A 97 -2.23 12.20 -8.97
N LEU A 98 -3.13 12.39 -8.00
CA LEU A 98 -4.44 13.00 -8.24
C LEU A 98 -4.40 14.52 -8.46
N TYR A 99 -3.27 15.18 -8.18
CA TYR A 99 -3.08 16.58 -8.52
C TYR A 99 -2.59 16.79 -9.95
N PHE A 100 -2.06 15.76 -10.60
CA PHE A 100 -1.59 15.87 -11.97
C PHE A 100 -2.74 15.80 -12.99
N ASP A 101 -2.70 16.69 -13.99
CA ASP A 101 -3.53 16.55 -15.18
C ASP A 101 -2.78 15.71 -16.23
N PHE A 102 -3.18 14.43 -16.35
CA PHE A 102 -2.51 13.52 -17.28
C PHE A 102 -3.04 13.71 -18.71
N PRO A 103 -2.17 13.60 -19.74
CA PRO A 103 -2.62 13.63 -21.12
C PRO A 103 -3.58 12.45 -21.38
N LYS A 104 -4.85 12.76 -21.71
CA LYS A 104 -6.04 11.88 -21.91
C LYS A 104 -7.10 11.84 -20.80
N THR A 105 -7.00 12.63 -19.72
CA THR A 105 -8.10 12.73 -18.72
C THR A 105 -9.35 13.46 -19.23
N HIS A 106 -9.27 14.19 -20.34
CA HIS A 106 -10.38 15.01 -20.87
C HIS A 106 -11.29 14.29 -21.88
N VAL A 107 -11.21 12.96 -21.96
CA VAL A 107 -12.00 12.18 -22.91
C VAL A 107 -13.37 11.88 -22.29
N TRP A 108 -14.31 12.82 -22.46
CA TRP A 108 -15.75 12.66 -22.24
C TRP A 108 -16.20 12.29 -20.81
N HIS A 109 -16.74 13.27 -20.07
CA HIS A 109 -17.47 13.01 -18.83
C HIS A 109 -18.99 13.02 -19.13
N PRO A 110 -19.74 11.95 -18.79
CA PRO A 110 -21.20 11.99 -18.83
C PRO A 110 -21.71 13.11 -17.90
N GLU A 111 -22.90 13.67 -18.17
CA GLU A 111 -23.53 14.62 -17.24
C GLU A 111 -23.68 13.99 -15.85
N ARG A 112 -22.87 14.50 -14.90
CA ARG A 112 -22.82 14.01 -13.52
C ARG A 112 -24.03 14.54 -12.76
N THR A 113 -25.01 13.67 -12.49
CA THR A 113 -26.24 14.04 -11.78
C THR A 113 -26.37 13.32 -10.43
N GLY A 114 -26.98 13.99 -9.44
CA GLY A 114 -27.37 13.41 -8.16
C GLY A 114 -26.22 12.86 -7.30
N ILE A 115 -26.28 11.56 -6.97
CA ILE A 115 -25.33 10.88 -6.08
C ILE A 115 -23.92 10.83 -6.70
N TRP A 116 -23.81 10.65 -8.02
CA TRP A 116 -22.52 10.51 -8.71
C TRP A 116 -21.68 11.78 -8.65
N GLN A 117 -22.32 12.95 -8.74
CA GLN A 117 -21.62 14.23 -8.55
C GLN A 117 -20.97 14.31 -7.16
N ARG A 118 -21.67 13.85 -6.12
CA ARG A 118 -21.10 13.80 -4.75
C ARG A 118 -19.93 12.83 -4.68
N VAL A 119 -20.06 11.65 -5.29
CA VAL A 119 -18.98 10.66 -5.34
C VAL A 119 -17.73 11.25 -5.99
N HIS A 120 -17.83 11.87 -7.16
CA HIS A 120 -16.68 12.48 -7.85
C HIS A 120 -16.01 13.61 -7.05
N VAL A 121 -16.77 14.38 -6.26
CA VAL A 121 -16.19 15.39 -5.36
C VAL A 121 -15.47 14.76 -4.16
N LEU A 122 -16.04 13.70 -3.60
CA LEU A 122 -15.52 12.98 -2.43
C LEU A 122 -14.32 12.09 -2.78
N LEU A 123 -14.26 11.57 -3.98
CA LEU A 123 -13.32 10.52 -4.37
C LEU A 123 -11.86 11.00 -4.31
N PRO A 124 -11.46 12.13 -4.94
CA PRO A 124 -10.11 12.69 -4.76
C PRO A 124 -9.82 13.17 -3.33
N ARG A 125 -10.85 13.32 -2.48
CA ARG A 125 -10.70 13.74 -1.09
C ARG A 125 -10.43 12.56 -0.15
N HIS A 126 -11.07 11.43 -0.39
CA HIS A 126 -11.01 10.28 0.52
C HIS A 126 -10.06 9.19 0.04
N VAL A 127 -9.87 9.01 -1.27
CA VAL A 127 -9.03 7.94 -1.82
C VAL A 127 -7.60 7.95 -1.29
N PRO A 128 -6.85 9.08 -1.31
CA PRO A 128 -5.51 9.08 -0.75
C PRO A 128 -5.50 8.67 0.72
N ARG A 129 -6.52 9.06 1.49
CA ARG A 129 -6.61 8.75 2.93
C ARG A 129 -6.89 7.28 3.17
N ILE A 130 -7.85 6.72 2.42
CA ILE A 130 -8.20 5.30 2.49
C ILE A 130 -6.98 4.46 2.11
N LEU A 131 -6.31 4.78 1.00
CA LEU A 131 -5.07 4.13 0.59
C LEU A 131 -3.95 4.30 1.62
N GLY A 132 -3.87 5.46 2.25
CA GLY A 132 -2.92 5.75 3.31
C GLY A 132 -3.08 4.89 4.55
N VAL A 133 -4.32 4.61 4.95
CA VAL A 133 -4.60 3.82 6.16
C VAL A 133 -4.79 2.34 5.89
N ALA A 134 -5.01 1.95 4.63
CA ALA A 134 -5.17 0.55 4.23
C ALA A 134 -4.07 -0.37 4.77
N PRO A 135 -2.76 -0.03 4.70
CA PRO A 135 -1.70 -0.85 5.29
C PRO A 135 -1.93 -1.20 6.77
N MET A 136 -2.31 -0.19 7.57
CA MET A 136 -2.58 -0.36 9.01
C MET A 136 -3.76 -1.30 9.26
N PHE A 137 -4.84 -1.15 8.49
CA PHE A 137 -6.01 -2.03 8.61
C PHE A 137 -5.71 -3.44 8.12
N ILE A 138 -4.96 -3.59 7.03
CA ILE A 138 -4.55 -4.90 6.50
C ILE A 138 -3.72 -5.64 7.54
N ILE A 139 -2.66 -5.03 8.06
CA ILE A 139 -1.79 -5.67 9.06
C ILE A 139 -2.55 -5.91 10.36
N GLY A 140 -3.31 -4.94 10.85
CA GLY A 140 -4.08 -5.08 12.07
C GLY A 140 -5.12 -6.19 11.99
N TRP A 141 -5.86 -6.27 10.88
CA TRP A 141 -6.80 -7.38 10.64
C TRP A 141 -6.08 -8.72 10.48
N SER A 142 -4.89 -8.73 9.87
CA SER A 142 -4.09 -9.96 9.72
C SER A 142 -3.63 -10.50 11.07
N PHE A 143 -3.16 -9.64 11.99
CA PHE A 143 -2.84 -10.03 13.36
C PHE A 143 -4.04 -10.66 14.08
N LEU A 144 -5.22 -10.07 13.95
CA LEU A 144 -6.45 -10.61 14.54
C LEU A 144 -6.85 -11.95 13.92
N SER A 145 -6.70 -12.10 12.61
CA SER A 145 -7.06 -13.31 11.86
C SER A 145 -6.12 -14.48 12.15
N VAL A 146 -4.81 -14.21 12.33
CA VAL A 146 -3.79 -15.23 12.62
C VAL A 146 -4.01 -15.90 13.99
N ARG A 147 -4.68 -15.23 14.94
CA ARG A 147 -5.03 -15.82 16.25
C ARG A 147 -5.82 -17.12 16.13
N GLY A 148 -6.67 -17.24 15.10
CA GLY A 148 -7.43 -18.47 14.85
C GLY A 148 -6.59 -19.67 14.40
N SER A 149 -5.28 -19.51 14.17
CA SER A 149 -4.39 -20.63 13.84
C SER A 149 -3.70 -21.29 15.04
N TYR A 150 -3.91 -20.78 16.26
CA TYR A 150 -3.39 -21.40 17.48
C TYR A 150 -4.42 -22.36 18.06
N GLU A 151 -4.00 -23.59 18.39
CA GLU A 151 -4.85 -24.58 19.06
C GLU A 151 -4.99 -24.27 20.56
N HIS A 152 -3.90 -23.85 21.21
CA HIS A 152 -3.81 -23.53 22.63
C HIS A 152 -2.86 -22.34 22.84
N ASP A 153 -2.95 -21.66 23.99
CA ASP A 153 -2.01 -20.61 24.43
C ASP A 153 -1.72 -19.48 23.42
N VAL A 154 -2.80 -18.91 22.86
CA VAL A 154 -2.70 -17.82 21.88
C VAL A 154 -1.94 -16.61 22.48
N PRO A 155 -0.85 -16.12 21.85
CA PRO A 155 -0.12 -14.96 22.34
C PRO A 155 -1.02 -13.71 22.45
N PRO A 156 -1.11 -13.06 23.63
CA PRO A 156 -1.98 -11.88 23.81
C PRO A 156 -1.53 -10.69 22.94
N ARG A 157 -0.22 -10.62 22.63
CA ARG A 157 0.38 -9.60 21.76
C ARG A 157 -0.23 -9.56 20.36
N LEU A 158 -0.76 -10.68 19.84
CA LEU A 158 -1.47 -10.68 18.55
C LEU A 158 -2.73 -9.80 18.60
N LEU A 159 -3.47 -9.84 19.71
CA LEU A 159 -4.65 -8.99 19.92
C LEU A 159 -4.21 -7.53 20.08
N GLU A 160 -3.19 -7.28 20.91
CA GLU A 160 -2.68 -5.95 21.18
C GLU A 160 -2.17 -5.27 19.91
N PHE A 161 -1.31 -5.94 19.13
CA PHE A 161 -0.78 -5.41 17.87
C PHE A 161 -1.87 -5.24 16.81
N GLY A 162 -2.84 -6.16 16.76
CA GLY A 162 -3.99 -6.04 15.86
C GLY A 162 -4.79 -4.77 16.10
N TRP A 163 -5.22 -4.54 17.36
CA TRP A 163 -5.98 -3.35 17.71
C TRP A 163 -5.14 -2.08 17.70
N LEU A 164 -3.86 -2.14 18.08
CA LEU A 164 -2.95 -1.01 18.01
C LEU A 164 -2.77 -0.54 16.55
N ALA A 165 -2.62 -1.47 15.60
CA ALA A 165 -2.50 -1.15 14.19
C ALA A 165 -3.80 -0.54 13.64
N ILE A 166 -4.97 -1.12 13.95
CA ILE A 166 -6.27 -0.56 13.56
C ILE A 166 -6.48 0.83 14.17
N GLY A 167 -6.23 0.99 15.46
CA GLY A 167 -6.32 2.27 16.17
C GLY A 167 -5.38 3.32 15.58
N SER A 168 -4.14 2.93 15.24
CA SER A 168 -3.17 3.79 14.54
C SER A 168 -3.66 4.19 13.16
N GLY A 169 -4.30 3.27 12.42
CA GLY A 169 -4.93 3.56 11.14
C GLY A 169 -6.06 4.58 11.24
N ILE A 170 -6.93 4.45 12.26
CA ILE A 170 -8.00 5.42 12.55
C ILE A 170 -7.39 6.79 12.88
N LEU A 171 -6.38 6.83 13.76
CA LEU A 171 -5.68 8.06 14.12
C LEU A 171 -5.05 8.73 12.90
N LEU A 172 -4.33 7.97 12.06
CA LEU A 172 -3.74 8.48 10.82
C LEU A 172 -4.80 9.03 9.86
N TYR A 173 -5.96 8.38 9.74
CA TYR A 173 -7.06 8.89 8.92
C TYR A 173 -7.49 10.28 9.39
N PHE A 174 -7.68 10.45 10.70
CA PHE A 174 -8.02 11.73 11.29
C PHE A 174 -6.92 12.77 11.10
N LEU A 175 -5.65 12.40 11.28
CA LEU A 175 -4.51 13.30 11.03
C LEU A 175 -4.47 13.77 9.57
N PHE A 176 -4.69 12.88 8.60
CA PHE A 176 -4.78 13.25 7.18
C PHE A 176 -6.01 14.13 6.88
N ALA A 177 -7.10 13.95 7.61
CA ALA A 177 -8.29 14.79 7.49
C ALA A 177 -8.08 16.19 8.10
N LEU A 178 -7.47 16.26 9.28
CA LEU A 178 -7.14 17.48 10.02
C LEU A 178 -6.10 18.33 9.30
N ARG A 179 -4.99 17.73 8.84
CA ARG A 179 -3.96 18.43 8.06
C ARG A 179 -4.56 19.18 6.88
N ARG A 180 -5.50 18.55 6.16
CA ARG A 180 -6.16 19.20 5.03
C ARG A 180 -6.99 20.41 5.47
N ARG A 181 -7.75 20.29 6.57
CA ARG A 181 -8.53 21.42 7.11
C ARG A 181 -7.63 22.57 7.55
N TRP A 182 -6.45 22.28 8.09
CA TRP A 182 -5.49 23.31 8.49
C TRP A 182 -4.90 24.04 7.28
N LEU A 183 -4.52 23.31 6.23
CA LEU A 183 -4.05 23.91 4.98
C LEU A 183 -5.14 24.74 4.29
N GLU A 184 -6.39 24.27 4.27
CA GLU A 184 -7.53 25.01 3.70
C GLU A 184 -7.81 26.31 4.48
N ARG A 185 -7.72 26.28 5.82
CA ARG A 185 -7.87 27.50 6.65
C ARG A 185 -6.69 28.47 6.50
N GLY A 186 -5.46 27.97 6.42
CA GLY A 186 -4.27 28.80 6.20
C GLY A 186 -4.34 29.53 4.86
N ALA A 187 -4.70 28.81 3.79
CA ALA A 187 -4.89 29.41 2.47
C ALA A 187 -6.04 30.44 2.44
N GLN A 188 -7.12 30.22 3.19
CA GLN A 188 -8.20 31.22 3.33
C GLN A 188 -7.75 32.45 4.14
N TYR A 189 -6.89 32.28 5.14
CA TYR A 189 -6.33 33.38 5.92
C TYR A 189 -5.39 34.25 5.07
N ASP A 190 -4.50 33.62 4.31
CA ASP A 190 -3.59 34.33 3.39
C ASP A 190 -4.34 35.01 2.23
N ALA A 191 -5.37 34.35 1.68
CA ALA A 191 -6.23 34.94 0.65
C ALA A 191 -7.12 36.07 1.20
N GLY A 192 -7.54 35.99 2.45
CA GLY A 192 -8.29 37.04 3.15
C GLY A 192 -7.45 38.29 3.41
N PHE A 193 -6.14 38.14 3.57
CA PHE A 193 -5.20 39.27 3.62
C PHE A 193 -4.92 39.86 2.22
N ALA A 194 -4.98 39.04 1.17
CA ALA A 194 -4.70 39.44 -0.21
C ALA A 194 -5.91 40.00 -0.99
N LYS A 195 -7.15 39.87 -0.49
CA LYS A 195 -8.37 40.30 -1.21
C LYS A 195 -9.09 41.48 -0.56
N THR A 196 -8.60 42.68 -0.84
CA THR A 196 -9.36 43.95 -0.74
C THR A 196 -9.89 44.41 -2.12
N GLY A 197 -9.90 43.55 -3.14
CA GLY A 197 -10.43 43.96 -4.44
C GLY A 197 -10.33 42.90 -5.52
N GLU A 198 -11.16 41.86 -5.46
CA GLU A 198 -11.75 41.22 -6.65
C GLU A 198 -12.66 40.07 -6.22
N GLN A 199 -13.83 40.02 -6.85
CA GLN A 199 -14.90 39.05 -6.63
C GLN A 199 -14.36 37.63 -6.52
N ILE A 200 -14.64 36.99 -5.38
CA ILE A 200 -14.41 35.58 -5.14
C ILE A 200 -15.45 34.83 -5.98
N SER A 201 -15.08 34.46 -7.22
CA SER A 201 -15.83 33.48 -7.99
C SER A 201 -15.73 32.13 -7.27
N ASP A 202 -16.88 31.69 -6.78
CA ASP A 202 -17.15 30.40 -6.16
C ASP A 202 -16.91 29.27 -7.17
N SER A 203 -15.71 28.73 -7.19
CA SER A 203 -15.45 27.31 -7.42
C SER A 203 -13.96 27.10 -7.25
N ALA A 204 -13.58 26.31 -6.25
CA ALA A 204 -12.22 25.84 -6.05
C ALA A 204 -11.84 24.92 -7.22
N ASP A 205 -11.55 25.52 -8.37
CA ASP A 205 -10.79 24.92 -9.44
C ASP A 205 -9.43 24.57 -8.85
N ARG A 206 -9.31 23.32 -8.38
CA ARG A 206 -8.02 22.75 -8.01
C ARG A 206 -7.16 22.84 -9.25
N LYS A 207 -6.31 23.86 -9.32
CA LYS A 207 -5.37 24.09 -10.41
C LYS A 207 -4.54 22.82 -10.57
N LYS A 208 -4.95 21.95 -11.49
CA LYS A 208 -4.25 20.69 -11.71
C LYS A 208 -2.87 21.03 -12.24
N ILE A 209 -1.87 20.41 -11.64
CA ILE A 209 -0.48 20.64 -11.98
C ILE A 209 -0.18 19.84 -13.24
N ARG A 210 0.54 20.43 -14.21
CA ARG A 210 0.95 19.71 -15.42
C ARG A 210 2.30 19.04 -15.23
N ARG A 211 3.25 19.66 -14.54
CA ARG A 211 4.63 19.13 -14.43
C ARG A 211 5.15 19.09 -13.01
N LEU A 212 6.04 18.14 -12.70
CA LEU A 212 6.69 18.06 -11.38
C LEU A 212 7.36 19.37 -10.97
N ILE A 213 7.88 20.15 -11.92
CA ILE A 213 8.57 21.41 -11.66
C ILE A 213 7.64 22.54 -11.17
N GLU A 214 6.33 22.37 -11.36
CA GLU A 214 5.31 23.33 -10.91
C GLU A 214 4.84 23.02 -9.47
N MET A 215 5.40 22.00 -8.82
CA MET A 215 5.09 21.66 -7.44
C MET A 215 5.78 22.59 -6.45
N GLU A 216 5.12 22.84 -5.31
CA GLU A 216 5.72 23.53 -4.17
C GLU A 216 6.99 22.81 -3.68
N CYS A 217 7.98 23.58 -3.20
CA CYS A 217 9.24 23.05 -2.68
C CYS A 217 9.04 21.96 -1.62
N ASP A 218 8.09 22.15 -0.70
CA ASP A 218 7.77 21.17 0.35
C ASP A 218 7.40 19.81 -0.23
N SER A 219 6.67 19.80 -1.35
CA SER A 219 6.26 18.56 -2.00
C SER A 219 7.42 17.89 -2.73
N LEU A 220 8.31 18.67 -3.33
CA LEU A 220 9.54 18.15 -3.94
C LEU A 220 10.47 17.56 -2.88
N ILE A 221 10.62 18.21 -1.72
CA ILE A 221 11.41 17.70 -0.60
C ILE A 221 10.85 16.36 -0.11
N ALA A 222 9.53 16.24 0.02
CA ALA A 222 8.89 14.98 0.42
C ALA A 222 9.17 13.86 -0.59
N LEU A 223 9.00 14.12 -1.90
CA LEU A 223 9.30 13.16 -2.96
C LEU A 223 10.80 12.78 -2.98
N ALA A 224 11.69 13.75 -2.84
CA ALA A 224 13.13 13.52 -2.79
C ALA A 224 13.52 12.67 -1.59
N THR A 225 12.91 12.91 -0.42
CA THR A 225 13.13 12.12 0.79
C THR A 225 12.68 10.67 0.61
N MET A 226 11.50 10.45 0.00
CA MET A 226 11.00 9.10 -0.30
C MET A 226 11.88 8.37 -1.33
N ALA A 227 12.39 9.09 -2.33
CA ALA A 227 13.33 8.55 -3.31
C ALA A 227 14.65 8.16 -2.64
N ALA A 228 15.25 9.08 -1.89
CA ALA A 228 16.52 8.87 -1.21
C ALA A 228 16.45 7.72 -0.21
N SER A 229 15.39 7.62 0.59
CA SER A 229 15.22 6.50 1.54
C SER A 229 15.05 5.17 0.82
N SER A 230 14.29 5.13 -0.28
CA SER A 230 14.11 3.91 -1.08
C SER A 230 15.40 3.47 -1.78
N VAL A 231 16.20 4.42 -2.29
CA VAL A 231 17.52 4.13 -2.87
C VAL A 231 18.48 3.63 -1.80
N ALA A 232 18.53 4.29 -0.64
CA ALA A 232 19.37 3.87 0.48
C ALA A 232 19.04 2.42 0.91
N LEU A 233 17.75 2.11 1.10
CA LEU A 233 17.31 0.75 1.39
C LEU A 233 17.73 -0.23 0.29
N ALA A 234 17.53 0.11 -0.98
CA ALA A 234 17.96 -0.76 -2.09
C ALA A 234 19.47 -1.03 -2.06
N LEU A 235 20.30 0.01 -1.87
CA LEU A 235 21.75 -0.13 -1.78
C LEU A 235 22.16 -1.02 -0.60
N MET A 236 21.52 -0.87 0.56
CA MET A 236 21.77 -1.74 1.72
C MET A 236 21.57 -3.22 1.35
N PHE A 237 20.44 -3.57 0.74
CA PHE A 237 20.15 -4.97 0.35
C PHE A 237 20.98 -5.47 -0.84
N VAL A 238 21.51 -4.57 -1.69
CA VAL A 238 22.43 -4.95 -2.77
C VAL A 238 23.81 -5.29 -2.22
N PHE A 239 24.32 -4.52 -1.26
CA PHE A 239 25.68 -4.71 -0.74
C PHE A 239 25.79 -5.80 0.34
N ASP A 240 24.82 -5.91 1.24
CA ASP A 240 24.83 -6.96 2.28
C ASP A 240 23.41 -7.44 2.65
N PRO A 241 22.78 -8.23 1.76
CA PRO A 241 21.41 -8.68 1.97
C PRO A 241 21.24 -9.51 3.24
N VAL A 242 22.25 -10.31 3.62
CA VAL A 242 22.16 -11.23 4.76
C VAL A 242 22.21 -10.46 6.07
N PHE A 243 23.16 -9.54 6.20
CA PHE A 243 23.27 -8.72 7.39
C PHE A 243 22.02 -7.86 7.59
N PHE A 244 21.57 -7.13 6.56
CA PHE A 244 20.44 -6.22 6.71
C PHE A 244 19.10 -6.95 6.87
N ALA A 245 18.88 -8.08 6.18
CA ALA A 245 17.70 -8.91 6.41
C ALA A 245 17.68 -9.47 7.85
N GLY A 246 18.83 -9.93 8.34
CA GLY A 246 18.98 -10.39 9.72
C GLY A 246 18.81 -9.26 10.74
N ALA A 247 19.34 -8.07 10.50
CA ALA A 247 19.25 -6.94 11.41
C ALA A 247 17.80 -6.42 11.51
N PHE A 248 17.12 -6.26 10.38
CA PHE A 248 15.78 -5.66 10.32
C PHE A 248 14.69 -6.65 10.72
N GLY A 249 14.88 -7.92 10.37
CA GLY A 249 13.86 -8.95 10.47
C GLY A 249 12.89 -8.90 9.28
N THR A 250 12.43 -10.08 8.86
CA THR A 250 11.64 -10.30 7.64
C THR A 250 10.41 -9.38 7.55
N GLY A 251 9.70 -9.18 8.67
CA GLY A 251 8.52 -8.30 8.68
C GLY A 251 8.84 -6.87 8.31
N ALA A 252 9.89 -6.28 8.89
CA ALA A 252 10.29 -4.90 8.58
C ALA A 252 10.73 -4.76 7.12
N VAL A 253 11.49 -5.74 6.61
CA VAL A 253 11.89 -5.79 5.19
C VAL A 253 10.66 -5.77 4.27
N LEU A 254 9.63 -6.56 4.56
CA LEU A 254 8.39 -6.56 3.76
C LEU A 254 7.69 -5.19 3.79
N MET A 255 7.64 -4.53 4.94
CA MET A 255 6.99 -3.20 5.04
C MET A 255 7.77 -2.13 4.27
N PHE A 256 9.11 -2.11 4.40
CA PHE A 256 9.96 -1.20 3.65
C PHE A 256 9.88 -1.45 2.14
N ALA A 257 9.90 -2.72 1.72
CA ALA A 257 9.73 -3.09 0.32
C ALA A 257 8.38 -2.59 -0.22
N ALA A 258 7.29 -2.79 0.52
CA ALA A 258 5.96 -2.28 0.14
C ALA A 258 5.95 -0.75 0.01
N ALA A 259 6.57 -0.03 0.94
CA ALA A 259 6.69 1.43 0.89
C ALA A 259 7.45 1.90 -0.36
N SER A 260 8.63 1.30 -0.63
CA SER A 260 9.46 1.63 -1.79
C SER A 260 8.79 1.26 -3.11
N TRP A 261 8.10 0.12 -3.16
CA TRP A 261 7.31 -0.27 -4.32
C TRP A 261 6.23 0.75 -4.60
N VAL A 262 5.45 1.15 -3.59
CA VAL A 262 4.41 2.16 -3.76
C VAL A 262 4.97 3.45 -4.36
N PHE A 263 6.10 3.94 -3.83
CA PHE A 263 6.74 5.14 -4.36
C PHE A 263 7.21 4.97 -5.81
N TRP A 264 8.08 3.99 -6.09
CA TRP A 264 8.66 3.80 -7.41
C TRP A 264 7.62 3.38 -8.45
N GLY A 265 6.69 2.51 -8.08
CA GLY A 265 5.58 2.13 -8.93
C GLY A 265 4.68 3.33 -9.28
N SER A 266 4.41 4.21 -8.33
CA SER A 266 3.69 5.47 -8.60
C SER A 266 4.47 6.40 -9.53
N ALA A 267 5.79 6.52 -9.34
CA ALA A 267 6.67 7.29 -10.23
C ALA A 267 6.68 6.71 -11.66
N LEU A 268 6.71 5.38 -11.79
CA LEU A 268 6.61 4.69 -13.08
C LEU A 268 5.24 4.91 -13.74
N VAL A 269 4.15 4.93 -12.97
CA VAL A 269 2.82 5.29 -13.50
C VAL A 269 2.81 6.74 -13.98
N TYR A 270 3.43 7.67 -13.25
CA TYR A 270 3.58 9.04 -13.71
C TYR A 270 4.32 9.10 -15.04
N VAL A 271 5.55 8.59 -15.11
CA VAL A 271 6.39 8.61 -16.32
C VAL A 271 5.71 7.89 -17.49
N GLY A 272 5.14 6.71 -17.24
CA GLY A 272 4.45 5.91 -18.26
C GLY A 272 3.22 6.61 -18.82
N SER A 273 2.48 7.37 -18.00
CA SER A 273 1.32 8.14 -18.46
C SER A 273 1.73 9.31 -19.36
N TRP A 274 2.84 9.97 -19.06
CA TRP A 274 3.39 11.06 -19.89
C TRP A 274 4.05 10.58 -21.18
N LYS A 275 4.73 9.44 -21.14
CA LYS A 275 5.41 8.86 -22.30
C LYS A 275 4.53 7.89 -23.11
N HIS A 276 3.31 7.63 -22.66
CA HIS A 276 2.40 6.62 -23.21
C HIS A 276 3.01 5.21 -23.30
N ILE A 277 3.92 4.88 -22.38
CA ILE A 277 4.58 3.58 -22.30
C ILE A 277 3.80 2.69 -21.33
N PRO A 278 3.43 1.45 -21.71
CA PRO A 278 2.78 0.50 -20.81
C PRO A 278 3.80 -0.11 -19.82
N VAL A 279 4.37 0.73 -18.96
CA VAL A 279 5.48 0.36 -18.06
C VAL A 279 5.13 -0.85 -17.18
N LEU A 280 3.88 -0.96 -16.70
CA LEU A 280 3.45 -2.12 -15.93
C LEU A 280 3.43 -3.42 -16.74
N THR A 281 3.06 -3.33 -18.03
CA THR A 281 3.10 -4.48 -18.93
C THR A 281 4.54 -4.91 -19.16
N PHE A 282 5.47 -3.97 -19.35
CA PHE A 282 6.89 -4.27 -19.46
C PHE A 282 7.44 -4.91 -18.19
N PHE A 283 7.07 -4.41 -17.01
CA PHE A 283 7.46 -5.02 -15.74
C PHE A 283 6.89 -6.44 -15.58
N ALA A 284 5.62 -6.66 -15.94
CA ALA A 284 5.02 -7.99 -15.88
C ALA A 284 5.70 -8.97 -16.84
N LEU A 285 5.99 -8.54 -18.07
CA LEU A 285 6.75 -9.33 -19.04
C LEU A 285 8.17 -9.61 -18.55
N TRP A 286 8.84 -8.60 -17.98
CA TRP A 286 10.16 -8.76 -17.39
C TRP A 286 10.17 -9.78 -16.26
N ILE A 287 9.21 -9.69 -15.32
CA ILE A 287 9.04 -10.68 -14.24
C ILE A 287 8.80 -12.07 -14.81
N ALA A 288 7.92 -12.20 -15.82
CA ALA A 288 7.66 -13.49 -16.45
C ALA A 288 8.93 -14.07 -17.10
N VAL A 289 9.70 -13.26 -17.82
CA VAL A 289 10.97 -13.66 -18.45
C VAL A 289 12.01 -14.05 -17.39
N CYS A 290 12.20 -13.22 -16.36
CA CYS A 290 13.12 -13.52 -15.26
C CYS A 290 12.69 -14.78 -14.50
N SER A 291 11.39 -15.03 -14.34
CA SER A 291 10.88 -16.22 -13.67
C SER A 291 11.30 -17.52 -14.37
N PHE A 292 11.53 -17.51 -15.69
CA PHE A 292 12.06 -18.68 -16.39
C PHE A 292 13.54 -18.94 -16.11
N GLY A 293 14.31 -17.90 -15.77
CA GLY A 293 15.75 -18.00 -15.51
C GLY A 293 16.12 -18.00 -14.02
N ASN A 294 15.17 -17.72 -13.14
CA ASN A 294 15.41 -17.58 -11.71
C ASN A 294 15.20 -18.91 -11.00
N ASP A 295 16.18 -19.81 -11.09
CA ASP A 295 16.24 -21.01 -10.28
C ASP A 295 16.67 -20.66 -8.84
N ASN A 296 15.70 -20.29 -8.01
CA ASN A 296 15.90 -20.04 -6.59
C ASN A 296 16.09 -21.35 -5.78
N HIS A 297 16.17 -22.52 -6.42
CA HIS A 297 16.35 -23.81 -5.76
C HIS A 297 17.78 -24.31 -5.80
N ASP A 298 18.71 -23.54 -6.36
CA ASP A 298 20.14 -23.84 -6.29
C ASP A 298 20.65 -23.57 -4.86
N LEU A 299 20.40 -24.56 -3.98
CA LEU A 299 20.91 -24.58 -2.62
C LEU A 299 22.43 -24.58 -2.72
N ARG A 300 23.11 -23.68 -2.00
CA ARG A 300 24.58 -23.75 -1.84
C ARG A 300 24.93 -25.10 -1.24
N VAL A 301 25.35 -26.04 -2.08
CA VAL A 301 25.80 -27.36 -1.65
C VAL A 301 27.19 -27.17 -1.06
N LEU A 302 27.26 -26.98 0.26
CA LEU A 302 28.53 -27.08 0.97
C LEU A 302 29.12 -28.45 0.67
N LYS A 303 30.43 -28.51 0.42
CA LYS A 303 31.16 -29.76 0.27
C LYS A 303 30.88 -30.57 1.54
N ARG A 304 30.10 -31.64 1.40
CA ARG A 304 29.66 -32.46 2.52
C ARG A 304 30.90 -33.04 3.17
N GLU A 305 31.35 -32.44 4.28
CA GLU A 305 32.25 -33.15 5.20
C GLU A 305 31.56 -34.46 5.58
N ALA A 306 32.33 -35.52 5.77
CA ALA A 306 31.81 -36.85 6.09
C ALA A 306 31.13 -36.84 7.47
N PHE A 307 29.93 -36.27 7.54
CA PHE A 307 29.09 -36.27 8.71
C PHE A 307 28.39 -37.62 8.77
N GLN A 308 28.88 -38.51 9.62
CA GLN A 308 28.15 -39.72 9.98
C GLN A 308 26.90 -39.28 10.73
N ARG A 309 25.76 -39.36 10.04
CA ARG A 309 24.46 -39.11 10.65
C ARG A 309 24.30 -40.14 11.78
N PRO A 310 24.05 -39.73 13.03
CA PRO A 310 23.83 -40.67 14.12
C PRO A 310 22.70 -41.62 13.71
N THR A 311 22.86 -42.89 14.07
CA THR A 311 21.77 -43.85 13.90
C THR A 311 20.56 -43.39 14.71
N LEU A 312 19.35 -43.81 14.32
CA LEU A 312 18.12 -43.46 15.05
C LEU A 312 18.25 -43.77 16.55
N ARG A 313 18.91 -44.88 16.89
CA ARG A 313 19.22 -45.28 18.27
C ARG A 313 20.13 -44.27 18.98
N GLN A 314 21.22 -43.85 18.35
CA GLN A 314 22.13 -42.84 18.93
C GLN A 314 21.43 -41.50 19.13
N ALA A 315 20.65 -41.05 18.14
CA ALA A 315 19.88 -39.80 18.27
C ALA A 315 18.84 -39.87 19.41
N LEU A 316 18.18 -41.02 19.60
CA LEU A 316 17.25 -41.24 20.71
C LEU A 316 17.94 -41.28 22.08
N VAL A 317 19.12 -41.91 22.16
CA VAL A 317 19.91 -41.96 23.40
C VAL A 317 20.42 -40.57 23.76
N ASP A 318 20.99 -39.83 22.81
CA ASP A 318 21.47 -38.47 23.00
C ASP A 318 20.33 -37.52 23.40
N TRP A 319 19.15 -37.66 22.78
CA TRP A 319 17.97 -36.89 23.16
C TRP A 319 17.54 -37.20 24.60
N ASN A 320 17.46 -38.49 24.96
CA ASN A 320 17.07 -38.91 26.31
C ASN A 320 18.07 -38.45 27.39
N SER A 321 19.37 -38.47 27.10
CA SER A 321 20.41 -38.01 28.04
C SER A 321 20.43 -36.48 28.24
N ASN A 322 19.79 -35.72 27.34
CA ASN A 322 19.71 -34.26 27.46
C ASN A 322 18.42 -33.78 28.14
N ILE A 323 17.52 -34.71 28.52
CA ILE A 323 16.20 -34.39 29.13
C ILE A 323 16.09 -34.98 30.55
N THR A 324 17.08 -35.79 30.98
CA THR A 324 17.24 -36.26 32.36
C THR A 324 18.33 -35.46 33.06
#